data_AF-A0A7Y3N9W9-F1
#
_entry.id   AF-A0A7Y3N9W9-F1
#
_cell.length_a   1.000
_cell.length_b   1.000
_cell.length_c   1.000
_cell.angle_alpha   90.00
_cell.angle_beta   90.00
_cell.angle_gamma   90.00
#
_symmetry.space_group_name_H-M   'P 1'
#
loop_
_entity.id
_entity.type
_entity.pdbx_description
1 polymer ?
#
loop_
_entity_poly.entity_id
_entity_poly.type
_entity_poly.pdbx_seq_one_letter_code
_entity_poly.pdbx_strand_id
1 'polypeptide(L)'
;MTKRRPQKHKLRFSRSILHPLADKFLSFTIDVSLIIGGHWWGTSKGTRNGLSRNKTSPLSLGNPLLRMYTRLLGPAFLRVGGTEADRIRYGFCREALAPGASPSITPPTADASYTPPEHVFTLKKKLWKQLADYCQSTELRLVFTVAAGPEARDQKGNWRRQDTERLLQYTARKKIPVAAWELGNEVNAYPFLWGLKNRVSARQYAHDFKNFAALCQRWTPQALRVGPASA
;
A
#
# COMPACT_ATOMS: atom_id res chain seq x y z
N MET A 1 -51.90 -20.78 -22.08
CA MET A 1 -50.69 -19.93 -22.03
C MET A 1 -49.45 -20.81 -21.87
N THR A 2 -48.74 -21.09 -22.96
CA THR A 2 -47.54 -21.94 -22.98
C THR A 2 -46.30 -21.11 -22.63
N LYS A 3 -45.69 -21.37 -21.46
CA LYS A 3 -44.44 -20.73 -21.03
C LYS A 3 -43.28 -21.14 -21.95
N ARG A 4 -42.72 -20.20 -22.72
CA ARG A 4 -41.46 -20.40 -23.46
C ARG A 4 -40.31 -20.64 -22.47
N ARG A 5 -39.67 -21.81 -22.55
CA ARG A 5 -38.43 -22.08 -21.81
C ARG A 5 -37.29 -21.23 -22.38
N PRO A 6 -36.43 -20.62 -21.54
CA PRO A 6 -35.30 -19.84 -22.03
C PRO A 6 -34.31 -20.75 -22.77
N GLN A 7 -33.94 -20.36 -23.99
CA GLN A 7 -32.87 -21.03 -24.73
C GLN A 7 -31.56 -20.87 -23.97
N LYS A 8 -30.98 -21.99 -23.52
CA LYS A 8 -29.63 -22.01 -22.96
C LYS A 8 -28.65 -21.81 -24.11
N HIS A 9 -28.11 -20.60 -24.26
CA HIS A 9 -26.97 -20.37 -25.14
C HIS A 9 -25.77 -21.15 -24.60
N LYS A 10 -25.36 -22.22 -25.29
CA LYS A 10 -24.11 -22.91 -25.00
C LYS A 10 -22.97 -21.97 -25.38
N LEU A 11 -22.27 -21.42 -24.38
CA LEU A 11 -21.00 -20.73 -24.59
C LEU A 11 -20.01 -21.73 -25.21
N ARG A 12 -19.65 -21.52 -26.46
CA ARG A 12 -18.58 -22.25 -27.14
C ARG A 12 -17.31 -21.43 -27.01
N PHE A 13 -16.45 -21.83 -26.08
CA PHE A 13 -15.12 -21.23 -25.96
C PHE A 13 -14.18 -21.87 -26.97
N SER A 14 -13.39 -21.04 -27.68
CA SER A 14 -12.30 -21.55 -28.51
C SER A 14 -11.30 -22.31 -27.63
N ARG A 15 -10.76 -23.41 -28.14
CA ARG A 15 -9.68 -24.17 -27.48
C ARG A 15 -8.29 -23.61 -27.80
N SER A 16 -8.19 -22.61 -28.68
CA SER A 16 -6.93 -21.93 -28.96
C SER A 16 -6.54 -21.03 -27.80
N ILE A 17 -5.33 -21.19 -27.27
CA ILE A 17 -4.76 -20.27 -26.28
C ILE A 17 -4.58 -18.91 -26.95
N LEU A 18 -5.26 -17.89 -26.44
CA LEU A 18 -5.08 -16.51 -26.90
C LEU A 18 -3.84 -15.89 -26.25
N HIS A 19 -3.70 -16.05 -24.92
CA HIS A 19 -2.56 -15.60 -24.15
C HIS A 19 -2.26 -16.55 -22.99
N PRO A 20 -0.99 -16.84 -22.70
CA PRO A 20 -0.63 -17.51 -21.45
C PRO A 20 -0.89 -16.56 -20.27
N LEU A 21 -1.41 -17.11 -19.17
CA LEU A 21 -1.55 -16.36 -17.92
C LEU A 21 -0.28 -16.51 -17.08
N ALA A 22 0.14 -15.41 -16.45
CA ALA A 22 1.20 -15.47 -15.45
C ALA A 22 0.78 -16.35 -14.27
N ASP A 23 1.74 -16.99 -13.62
CA ASP A 23 1.49 -17.86 -12.46
C ASP A 23 0.81 -17.13 -11.29
N LYS A 24 1.00 -15.81 -11.18
CA LYS A 24 0.38 -14.92 -10.18
C LYS A 24 -0.81 -14.14 -10.73
N PHE A 25 -1.42 -14.59 -11.83
CA PHE A 25 -2.54 -13.89 -12.46
C PHE A 25 -3.70 -13.66 -11.47
N LEU A 26 -4.04 -14.69 -10.67
CA LEU A 26 -5.02 -14.57 -9.59
C LEU A 26 -4.36 -13.98 -8.34
N SER A 27 -4.21 -12.67 -8.32
CA SER A 27 -3.69 -11.90 -7.18
C SER A 27 -4.80 -11.22 -6.38
N PHE A 28 -4.49 -10.79 -5.16
CA PHE A 28 -5.50 -10.19 -4.28
C PHE A 28 -4.92 -9.05 -3.44
N THR A 29 -5.83 -8.33 -2.77
CA THR A 29 -5.49 -7.20 -1.91
C THR A 29 -5.95 -7.46 -0.48
N ILE A 30 -5.18 -6.95 0.49
CA ILE A 30 -5.66 -6.73 1.85
C ILE A 30 -5.61 -5.22 2.07
N ASP A 31 -6.73 -4.64 2.47
CA ASP A 31 -6.77 -3.22 2.81
C ASP A 31 -5.82 -2.95 3.97
N VAL A 32 -5.01 -1.91 3.85
CA VAL A 32 -4.02 -1.58 4.88
C VAL A 32 -4.70 -1.31 6.21
N SER A 33 -5.94 -0.82 6.23
CA SER A 33 -6.76 -0.63 7.43
C SER A 33 -6.84 -1.91 8.28
N LEU A 34 -6.97 -3.08 7.64
CA LEU A 34 -6.94 -4.36 8.37
C LEU A 34 -5.55 -4.66 8.94
N ILE A 35 -4.48 -4.34 8.22
CA ILE A 35 -3.10 -4.60 8.65
C ILE A 35 -2.70 -3.73 9.85
N ILE A 36 -3.08 -2.45 9.85
CA ILE A 36 -2.69 -1.48 10.87
C ILE A 36 -3.72 -1.29 11.99
N GLY A 37 -4.89 -1.91 11.89
CA GLY A 37 -6.00 -1.71 12.83
C GLY A 37 -6.68 -0.36 12.68
N GLY A 38 -6.82 0.09 11.44
CA GLY A 38 -7.49 1.34 11.10
C GLY A 38 -8.98 1.16 10.80
N HIS A 39 -9.55 2.05 10.00
CA HIS A 39 -10.99 2.16 9.84
C HIS A 39 -11.55 1.11 8.87
N TRP A 40 -12.15 0.05 9.42
CA TRP A 40 -12.67 -1.07 8.65
C TRP A 40 -14.19 -1.20 8.74
N TRP A 41 -14.85 -1.53 7.63
CA TRP A 41 -16.30 -1.53 7.52
C TRP A 41 -16.98 -2.74 8.17
N GLY A 42 -16.22 -3.81 8.49
CA GLY A 42 -16.79 -5.10 8.95
C GLY A 42 -17.68 -5.04 10.20
N THR A 43 -17.57 -3.99 11.02
CA THR A 43 -18.44 -3.76 12.19
C THR A 43 -19.09 -2.37 12.18
N SER A 44 -19.08 -1.67 11.04
CA SER A 44 -19.45 -0.26 10.99
C SER A 44 -20.96 -0.03 10.93
N LYS A 45 -21.38 1.08 11.56
CA LYS A 45 -22.71 1.67 11.41
C LYS A 45 -22.72 2.89 10.47
N GLY A 46 -21.68 3.07 9.64
CA GLY A 46 -21.60 4.18 8.68
C GLY A 46 -20.20 4.49 8.18
N THR A 47 -20.13 5.25 7.08
CA THR A 47 -18.89 5.66 6.40
C THR A 47 -18.69 7.18 6.47
N ARG A 48 -17.44 7.63 6.34
CA ARG A 48 -17.04 9.04 6.16
C ARG A 48 -15.79 9.07 5.27
N ASN A 49 -15.84 9.83 4.17
CA ASN A 49 -14.73 9.99 3.22
C ASN A 49 -14.13 8.66 2.75
N GLY A 50 -14.99 7.71 2.33
CA GLY A 50 -14.56 6.40 1.84
C GLY A 50 -14.08 5.41 2.93
N LEU A 51 -14.04 5.83 4.21
CA LEU A 51 -13.60 5.00 5.33
C LEU A 51 -14.74 4.71 6.30
N SER A 52 -14.59 3.63 7.07
CA SER A 52 -15.47 3.32 8.19
C SER A 52 -15.33 4.36 9.31
N ARG A 53 -16.34 4.49 10.17
CA ARG A 53 -16.20 5.24 11.44
C ARG A 53 -15.52 4.42 12.54
N ASN A 54 -15.56 3.10 12.45
CA ASN A 54 -15.05 2.20 13.48
C ASN A 54 -13.66 1.70 13.11
N LYS A 55 -12.74 1.73 14.08
CA LYS A 55 -11.45 1.05 13.97
C LYS A 55 -11.62 -0.44 14.27
N THR A 56 -10.73 -1.26 13.72
CA THR A 56 -10.65 -2.69 14.00
C THR A 56 -9.33 -3.03 14.67
N SER A 57 -9.25 -4.19 15.33
CA SER A 57 -7.96 -4.70 15.78
C SER A 57 -7.08 -5.08 14.57
N PRO A 58 -5.76 -4.83 14.62
CA PRO A 58 -4.85 -5.26 13.56
C PRO A 58 -5.00 -6.76 13.27
N LEU A 59 -5.04 -7.12 11.99
CA LEU A 59 -5.12 -8.49 11.51
C LEU A 59 -3.94 -9.28 12.09
N SER A 60 -4.25 -10.40 12.75
CA SER A 60 -3.22 -11.29 13.27
C SER A 60 -2.57 -12.08 12.13
N LEU A 61 -1.53 -11.48 11.53
CA LEU A 61 -0.74 -12.12 10.47
C LEU A 61 -0.05 -13.41 10.94
N GLY A 62 0.07 -13.64 12.25
CA GLY A 62 0.57 -14.90 12.83
C GLY A 62 -0.48 -16.02 12.91
N ASN A 63 -1.75 -15.75 12.61
CA ASN A 63 -2.82 -16.73 12.75
C ASN A 63 -2.59 -17.94 11.81
N PRO A 64 -2.54 -19.17 12.34
CA PRO A 64 -2.22 -20.36 11.55
C PRO A 64 -3.30 -20.69 10.51
N LEU A 65 -4.58 -20.50 10.83
CA LEU A 65 -5.67 -20.72 9.88
C LEU A 65 -5.63 -19.72 8.73
N LEU A 66 -5.38 -18.44 9.02
CA LEU A 66 -5.22 -17.42 7.98
C LEU A 66 -4.08 -17.78 7.02
N ARG A 67 -2.91 -18.18 7.55
CA ARG A 67 -1.76 -18.60 6.72
C ARG A 67 -2.07 -19.86 5.91
N MET A 68 -2.77 -20.83 6.50
CA MET A 68 -3.20 -22.05 5.81
C MET A 68 -4.10 -21.72 4.61
N TYR A 69 -5.16 -20.95 4.80
CA TYR A 69 -6.07 -20.58 3.70
C TYR A 69 -5.38 -19.72 2.65
N THR A 70 -4.49 -18.82 3.07
CA THR A 70 -3.77 -17.93 2.14
C THR A 70 -2.82 -18.71 1.24
N ARG A 71 -2.18 -19.78 1.73
CA ARG A 71 -1.35 -20.66 0.89
C ARG A 71 -2.11 -21.29 -0.27
N LEU A 72 -3.41 -21.56 -0.09
CA LEU A 72 -4.25 -22.10 -1.18
C LEU A 72 -4.44 -21.11 -2.34
N LEU A 73 -4.15 -19.83 -2.11
CA LEU A 73 -4.21 -18.77 -3.11
C LEU A 73 -2.82 -18.45 -3.70
N GLY A 74 -1.75 -19.04 -3.16
CA GLY A 74 -0.38 -18.87 -3.65
C GLY A 74 -0.09 -19.79 -4.86
N PRO A 75 0.86 -19.41 -5.74
CA PRO A 75 1.63 -18.17 -5.73
C PRO A 75 0.79 -16.96 -6.22
N ALA A 76 0.88 -15.83 -5.52
CA ALA A 76 0.15 -14.61 -5.88
C ALA A 76 0.91 -13.33 -5.53
N PHE A 77 0.52 -12.20 -6.13
CA PHE A 77 0.82 -10.89 -5.55
C PHE A 77 -0.19 -10.58 -4.45
N LEU A 78 0.31 -10.03 -3.34
CA LEU A 78 -0.51 -9.40 -2.32
C LEU A 78 -0.32 -7.90 -2.39
N ARG A 79 -1.35 -7.18 -2.81
CA ARG A 79 -1.40 -5.73 -2.69
C ARG A 79 -1.82 -5.35 -1.27
N VAL A 80 -1.03 -4.50 -0.61
CA VAL A 80 -1.42 -3.78 0.60
C VAL A 80 -1.53 -2.31 0.26
N GLY A 81 -2.76 -1.80 0.30
CA GLY A 81 -3.12 -0.46 -0.16
C GLY A 81 -4.49 -0.05 0.36
N GLY A 82 -5.28 0.62 -0.47
CA GLY A 82 -6.60 1.14 -0.09
C GLY A 82 -6.54 2.58 0.43
N THR A 83 -7.71 3.14 0.75
CA THR A 83 -7.86 4.58 1.04
C THR A 83 -7.01 5.04 2.23
N GLU A 84 -6.81 4.20 3.26
CA GLU A 84 -5.98 4.58 4.41
C GLU A 84 -4.48 4.60 4.12
N ALA A 85 -4.01 4.00 3.01
CA ALA A 85 -2.58 3.99 2.67
C ALA A 85 -2.01 5.41 2.57
N ASP A 86 -2.85 6.35 2.13
CA ASP A 86 -2.52 7.76 1.98
C ASP A 86 -2.52 8.59 3.28
N ARG A 87 -2.75 7.93 4.41
CA ARG A 87 -2.75 8.53 5.76
C ARG A 87 -1.72 7.89 6.68
N ILE A 88 -0.89 6.99 6.16
CA ILE A 88 0.12 6.27 6.96
C ILE A 88 1.43 7.05 7.02
N ARG A 89 2.01 7.11 8.22
CA ARG A 89 3.39 7.52 8.44
C ARG A 89 4.29 6.32 8.69
N TYR A 90 5.56 6.47 8.35
CA TYR A 90 6.55 5.41 8.44
C TYR A 90 7.47 5.65 9.64
N GLY A 91 7.25 4.92 10.72
CA GLY A 91 7.99 5.04 11.99
C GLY A 91 9.39 4.42 11.96
N PHE A 92 10.20 4.77 10.95
CA PHE A 92 11.55 4.25 10.75
C PHE A 92 12.55 5.36 11.01
N CYS A 93 13.16 5.42 12.20
CA CYS A 93 14.29 6.31 12.44
C CYS A 93 15.53 5.83 11.68
N ARG A 94 16.39 6.77 11.27
CA ARG A 94 17.77 6.46 10.87
C ARG A 94 18.49 5.88 12.10
N GLU A 95 18.66 4.57 12.14
CA GLU A 95 19.77 4.00 12.91
C GLU A 95 21.05 4.57 12.28
N ALA A 96 21.92 5.17 13.12
CA ALA A 96 23.14 5.84 12.69
C ALA A 96 23.87 4.97 11.66
N LEU A 97 24.21 5.56 10.52
CA LEU A 97 25.10 4.92 9.57
C LEU A 97 26.43 4.68 10.29
N ALA A 98 27.15 3.61 9.93
CA ALA A 98 28.48 3.33 10.44
C ALA A 98 29.37 4.60 10.41
N PRO A 99 30.27 4.78 11.39
CA PRO A 99 31.09 5.98 11.50
C PRO A 99 31.84 6.23 10.18
N GLY A 100 31.52 7.34 9.50
CA GLY A 100 32.12 7.73 8.22
C GLY A 100 31.13 8.16 7.12
N ALA A 101 29.84 7.84 7.24
CA ALA A 101 28.84 8.33 6.28
C ALA A 101 28.28 9.68 6.72
N SER A 102 28.76 10.77 6.10
CA SER A 102 28.29 12.14 6.39
C SER A 102 26.78 12.28 6.10
N PRO A 103 25.93 12.63 7.08
CA PRO A 103 24.53 12.92 6.83
C PRO A 103 24.26 14.41 7.09
N SER A 104 24.42 15.27 6.07
CA SER A 104 23.92 16.65 6.13
C SER A 104 22.40 16.71 5.82
N ILE A 105 21.61 15.94 6.55
CA ILE A 105 20.18 16.20 6.70
C ILE A 105 19.89 15.90 8.15
N THR A 106 19.83 16.97 8.95
CA THR A 106 19.26 16.95 10.28
C THR A 106 17.94 16.20 10.19
N PRO A 107 17.72 15.12 10.98
CA PRO A 107 16.36 14.64 11.16
C PRO A 107 15.53 15.87 11.54
N PRO A 108 14.31 16.08 11.00
CA PRO A 108 13.35 16.82 11.80
C PRO A 108 13.40 16.13 13.14
N THR A 109 13.77 16.88 14.17
CA THR A 109 13.70 16.42 15.55
C THR A 109 12.43 15.58 15.64
N ALA A 110 12.54 14.40 16.24
CA ALA A 110 11.37 13.77 16.82
C ALA A 110 10.89 14.80 17.84
N ASP A 111 10.12 15.76 17.38
CA ASP A 111 9.56 16.79 18.20
C ASP A 111 8.63 16.02 19.11
N ALA A 112 9.07 15.85 20.36
CA ALA A 112 8.32 15.14 21.38
C ALA A 112 6.96 15.81 21.65
N SER A 113 6.70 16.98 21.06
CA SER A 113 5.41 17.67 21.08
C SER A 113 4.51 17.37 19.85
N TYR A 114 4.99 16.68 18.80
CA TYR A 114 4.13 16.34 17.66
C TYR A 114 3.26 15.12 17.96
N THR A 115 2.03 15.37 18.39
CA THR A 115 0.98 14.35 18.44
C THR A 115 0.39 14.24 17.03
N PRO A 116 0.60 13.13 16.29
CA PRO A 116 -0.05 12.96 15.00
C PRO A 116 -1.57 13.06 15.18
N PRO A 117 -2.30 13.70 14.24
CA PRO A 117 -3.76 13.73 14.29
C PRO A 117 -4.30 12.31 14.49
N GLU A 118 -5.41 12.14 15.22
CA GLU A 118 -6.01 10.84 15.60
C GLU A 118 -6.27 9.86 14.43
N HIS A 119 -6.19 10.38 13.21
CA HIS A 119 -6.46 9.72 11.95
C HIS A 119 -5.19 9.34 11.16
N VAL A 120 -4.00 9.51 11.73
CA VAL A 120 -2.72 9.17 11.10
C VAL A 120 -2.13 7.94 11.78
N PHE A 121 -2.09 6.84 11.05
CA PHE A 121 -1.53 5.59 11.57
C PHE A 121 -0.04 5.51 11.30
N THR A 122 0.72 4.88 12.20
CA THR A 122 2.16 4.69 12.02
C THR A 122 2.47 3.22 11.73
N LEU A 123 3.00 2.93 10.55
CA LEU A 123 3.58 1.63 10.25
C LEU A 123 4.92 1.50 10.98
N LYS A 124 4.96 0.58 11.95
CA LYS A 124 6.14 0.30 12.77
C LYS A 124 6.98 -0.83 12.15
N LYS A 125 8.29 -0.81 12.44
CA LYS A 125 9.27 -1.86 12.04
C LYS A 125 8.77 -3.29 12.30
N LYS A 126 8.18 -3.54 13.48
CA LYS A 126 7.66 -4.88 13.87
C LYS A 126 6.57 -5.36 12.91
N LEU A 127 5.59 -4.51 12.61
CA LEU A 127 4.49 -4.87 11.71
C LEU A 127 4.97 -5.05 10.26
N TRP A 128 5.92 -4.22 9.81
CA TRP A 128 6.54 -4.38 8.49
C TRP A 128 7.23 -5.73 8.33
N LYS A 129 8.01 -6.16 9.34
CA LYS A 129 8.60 -7.50 9.37
C LYS A 129 7.55 -8.60 9.38
N GLN A 130 6.52 -8.49 10.22
CA GLN A 130 5.44 -9.48 10.28
C GLN A 130 4.72 -9.62 8.93
N LEU A 131 4.53 -8.53 8.19
CA LEU A 131 3.96 -8.55 6.84
C LEU A 131 4.88 -9.24 5.84
N ALA A 132 6.19 -8.97 5.89
CA ALA A 132 7.17 -9.67 5.05
C ALA A 132 7.19 -11.18 5.35
N ASP A 133 7.25 -11.56 6.63
CA ASP A 133 7.24 -12.95 7.07
C ASP A 133 5.93 -13.67 6.69
N TYR A 134 4.81 -12.95 6.74
CA TYR A 134 3.52 -13.45 6.26
C TYR A 134 3.57 -13.77 4.77
N CYS A 135 3.99 -12.81 3.94
CA CYS A 135 4.07 -12.97 2.49
C CYS A 135 5.00 -14.14 2.13
N GLN A 136 6.19 -14.18 2.70
CA GLN A 136 7.16 -15.23 2.43
C GLN A 136 6.61 -16.62 2.80
N SER A 137 6.01 -16.75 3.97
CA SER A 137 5.49 -18.06 4.43
C SER A 137 4.28 -18.56 3.65
N THR A 138 3.61 -17.67 2.90
CA THR A 138 2.37 -17.94 2.15
C THR A 138 2.56 -17.86 0.64
N GLU A 139 3.82 -17.86 0.17
CA GLU A 139 4.19 -17.79 -1.25
C GLU A 139 3.67 -16.54 -1.98
N LEU A 140 3.55 -15.43 -1.25
CA LEU A 140 3.09 -14.15 -1.79
C LEU A 140 4.24 -13.21 -2.10
N ARG A 141 4.04 -12.43 -3.15
CA ARG A 141 4.92 -11.33 -3.56
C ARG A 141 4.28 -10.00 -3.17
N LEU A 142 4.89 -9.29 -2.23
CA LEU A 142 4.31 -8.06 -1.67
C LEU A 142 4.34 -6.90 -2.69
N VAL A 143 3.18 -6.29 -2.91
CA VAL A 143 3.01 -4.98 -3.53
C VAL A 143 2.52 -4.02 -2.45
N PHE A 144 3.25 -2.93 -2.19
CA PHE A 144 2.92 -2.02 -1.09
C PHE A 144 2.70 -0.59 -1.58
N THR A 145 1.56 -0.01 -1.17
CA THR A 145 1.17 1.36 -1.50
C THR A 145 1.74 2.33 -0.48
N VAL A 146 2.56 3.27 -0.95
CA VAL A 146 3.10 4.34 -0.12
C VAL A 146 2.22 5.58 -0.16
N ALA A 147 2.18 6.33 0.94
CA ALA A 147 1.31 7.48 1.09
C ALA A 147 1.65 8.60 0.09
N ALA A 148 0.62 9.13 -0.58
CA ALA A 148 0.66 10.32 -1.42
C ALA A 148 -0.46 11.34 -1.11
N GLY A 149 -1.24 11.08 -0.06
CA GLY A 149 -2.31 11.97 0.43
C GLY A 149 -1.82 13.27 1.09
N PRO A 150 -2.73 14.03 1.74
CA PRO A 150 -2.43 15.37 2.26
C PRO A 150 -1.33 15.33 3.33
N GLU A 151 -1.35 14.29 4.17
CA GLU A 151 -0.35 14.06 5.20
C GLU A 151 1.00 13.59 4.64
N ALA A 152 1.11 13.33 3.34
CA ALA A 152 2.36 13.07 2.65
C ALA A 152 2.83 14.29 1.85
N ARG A 153 2.24 15.48 2.05
CA ARG A 153 2.55 16.70 1.29
C ARG A 153 3.01 17.85 2.18
N ASP A 154 3.87 18.70 1.64
CA ASP A 154 4.27 19.96 2.28
C ASP A 154 3.20 21.05 2.08
N GLN A 155 3.44 22.23 2.65
CA GLN A 155 2.52 23.38 2.54
C GLN A 155 2.35 23.89 1.09
N LYS A 156 3.29 23.54 0.19
CA LYS A 156 3.25 23.86 -1.24
C LYS A 156 2.59 22.74 -2.07
N GLY A 157 2.14 21.67 -1.43
CA GLY A 157 1.53 20.50 -2.08
C GLY A 157 2.53 19.50 -2.66
N ASN A 158 3.84 19.71 -2.48
CA ASN A 158 4.85 18.76 -2.97
C ASN A 158 4.86 17.50 -2.11
N TRP A 159 5.07 16.35 -2.74
CA TRP A 159 5.20 15.09 -2.02
C TRP A 159 6.47 15.03 -1.15
N ARG A 160 6.28 14.71 0.13
CA ARG A 160 7.36 14.57 1.14
C ARG A 160 8.05 13.22 1.00
N ARG A 161 9.21 13.26 0.36
CA ARG A 161 10.05 12.09 0.03
C ARG A 161 10.63 11.36 1.25
N GLN A 162 10.86 12.09 2.34
CA GLN A 162 11.69 11.63 3.45
C GLN A 162 11.08 10.42 4.17
N ASP A 163 9.77 10.42 4.39
CA ASP A 163 9.10 9.34 5.12
C ASP A 163 9.16 8.02 4.34
N THR A 164 8.86 8.08 3.05
CA THR A 164 8.97 6.94 2.13
C THR A 164 10.41 6.47 2.00
N GLU A 165 11.37 7.38 1.91
CA GLU A 165 12.78 7.01 1.83
C GLU A 165 13.25 6.22 3.06
N ARG A 166 12.78 6.55 4.27
CA ARG A 166 13.13 5.79 5.48
C ARG A 166 12.57 4.35 5.45
N LEU A 167 11.35 4.15 4.94
CA LEU A 167 10.79 2.81 4.72
C LEU A 167 11.62 2.02 3.71
N LEU A 168 11.97 2.63 2.57
CA LEU A 168 12.77 1.99 1.53
C LEU A 168 14.17 1.61 2.02
N GLN A 169 14.84 2.53 2.73
CA GLN A 169 16.14 2.28 3.36
C GLN A 169 16.08 1.11 4.33
N TYR A 170 15.07 1.07 5.21
CA TYR A 170 14.92 -0.02 6.16
C TYR A 170 14.66 -1.36 5.44
N THR A 171 13.80 -1.35 4.43
CA THR A 171 13.48 -2.51 3.60
C THR A 171 14.73 -3.08 2.92
N ALA A 172 15.55 -2.20 2.34
CA ALA A 172 16.83 -2.55 1.73
C ALA A 172 17.80 -3.16 2.75
N ARG A 173 18.02 -2.49 3.89
CA ARG A 173 18.94 -2.92 4.96
C ARG A 173 18.56 -4.29 5.52
N LYS A 174 17.26 -4.57 5.67
CA LYS A 174 16.75 -5.85 6.18
C LYS A 174 16.54 -6.90 5.08
N LYS A 175 16.88 -6.58 3.82
CA LYS A 175 16.71 -7.46 2.65
C LYS A 175 15.29 -8.02 2.53
N ILE A 176 14.29 -7.21 2.92
CA ILE A 176 12.89 -7.61 2.86
C ILE A 176 12.45 -7.62 1.38
N PRO A 177 11.91 -8.74 0.86
CA PRO A 177 11.51 -8.83 -0.53
C PRO A 177 10.21 -8.06 -0.77
N VAL A 178 10.27 -7.03 -1.61
CA VAL A 178 9.11 -6.30 -2.12
C VAL A 178 9.10 -6.42 -3.63
N ALA A 179 7.98 -6.84 -4.20
CA ALA A 179 7.84 -7.05 -5.63
C ALA A 179 7.50 -5.75 -6.37
N ALA A 180 6.68 -4.89 -5.78
CA ALA A 180 6.42 -3.57 -6.31
C ALA A 180 6.10 -2.55 -5.22
N TRP A 181 6.46 -1.30 -5.47
CA TRP A 181 6.00 -0.15 -4.72
C TRP A 181 5.00 0.64 -5.54
N GLU A 182 3.89 1.03 -4.92
CA GLU A 182 2.84 1.84 -5.53
C GLU A 182 2.78 3.23 -4.89
N LEU A 183 2.66 4.31 -5.66
CA LEU A 183 2.57 5.67 -5.12
C LEU A 183 1.12 6.16 -5.09
N GLY A 184 0.54 6.21 -3.89
CA GLY A 184 -0.83 6.65 -3.64
C GLY A 184 -1.90 5.65 -4.06
N ASN A 185 -3.09 5.77 -3.46
CA ASN A 185 -4.28 5.01 -3.83
C ASN A 185 -5.34 5.95 -4.41
N GLU A 186 -5.83 5.68 -5.63
CA GLU A 186 -6.91 6.45 -6.26
C GLU A 186 -6.68 7.97 -6.19
N VAL A 187 -5.53 8.42 -6.70
CA VAL A 187 -5.13 9.84 -6.63
C VAL A 187 -6.17 10.77 -7.29
N ASN A 188 -6.93 10.25 -8.25
CA ASN A 188 -8.08 10.90 -8.87
C ASN A 188 -9.23 11.21 -7.88
N ALA A 189 -9.38 10.42 -6.81
CA ALA A 189 -10.44 10.55 -5.83
C ALA A 189 -10.13 11.59 -4.72
N TYR A 190 -8.90 12.09 -4.63
CA TYR A 190 -8.46 13.01 -3.57
C TYR A 190 -9.35 14.26 -3.38
N PRO A 191 -9.86 14.92 -4.45
CA PRO A 191 -10.77 16.05 -4.30
C PRO A 191 -12.08 15.68 -3.59
N PHE A 192 -12.55 14.45 -3.76
CA PHE A 192 -13.78 13.95 -3.13
C PHE A 192 -13.52 13.48 -1.69
N LEU A 193 -12.38 12.86 -1.43
CA LEU A 193 -12.03 12.32 -0.11
C LEU A 193 -11.58 13.41 0.88
N TRP A 194 -10.87 14.43 0.39
CA TRP A 194 -10.21 15.44 1.24
C TRP A 194 -10.46 16.88 0.79
N GLY A 195 -11.31 17.11 -0.21
CA GLY A 195 -11.67 18.43 -0.71
C GLY A 195 -10.77 18.93 -1.85
N LEU A 196 -11.31 19.86 -2.64
CA LEU A 196 -10.70 20.34 -3.90
C LEU A 196 -9.26 20.85 -3.77
N LYS A 197 -8.89 21.43 -2.61
CA LYS A 197 -7.53 21.90 -2.33
C LYS A 197 -6.47 20.79 -2.33
N ASN A 198 -6.88 19.53 -2.15
CA ASN A 198 -6.01 18.36 -2.15
C ASN A 198 -5.95 17.68 -3.52
N ARG A 199 -6.48 18.31 -4.58
CA ARG A 199 -6.38 17.79 -5.94
C ARG A 199 -4.92 17.70 -6.38
N VAL A 200 -4.55 16.53 -6.87
CA VAL A 200 -3.25 16.30 -7.51
C VAL A 200 -3.48 16.24 -9.03
N SER A 201 -2.88 17.16 -9.77
CA SER A 201 -2.94 17.13 -11.24
C SER A 201 -2.08 16.00 -11.80
N ALA A 202 -2.35 15.55 -13.02
CA ALA A 202 -1.51 14.55 -13.70
C ALA A 202 -0.03 15.00 -13.80
N ARG A 203 0.21 16.30 -14.03
CA ARG A 203 1.57 16.88 -14.06
C ARG A 203 2.25 16.80 -12.69
N GLN A 204 1.54 17.14 -11.62
CA GLN A 204 2.07 17.01 -10.26
C GLN A 204 2.35 15.55 -9.92
N TYR A 205 1.42 14.64 -10.24
CA TYR A 205 1.59 13.22 -10.00
C TYR A 205 2.79 12.65 -10.77
N ALA A 206 2.99 13.02 -12.04
CA ALA A 206 4.14 12.59 -12.81
C ALA A 206 5.47 13.07 -12.18
N HIS A 207 5.50 14.30 -11.65
CA HIS A 207 6.65 14.83 -10.93
C HIS A 207 6.91 14.05 -9.62
N ASP A 208 5.85 13.80 -8.83
CA ASP A 208 5.92 13.02 -7.59
C ASP A 208 6.40 11.59 -7.89
N PHE A 209 5.86 10.96 -8.94
CA PHE A 209 6.20 9.61 -9.38
C PHE A 209 7.65 9.51 -9.86
N LYS A 210 8.17 10.51 -10.57
CA LYS A 210 9.60 10.57 -10.94
C LYS A 210 10.49 10.55 -9.71
N ASN A 211 10.16 11.36 -8.70
CA ASN A 211 10.91 11.42 -7.44
C ASN A 211 10.82 10.12 -6.64
N PHE A 212 9.63 9.51 -6.58
CA PHE A 212 9.38 8.20 -5.99
C PHE A 212 10.17 7.09 -6.69
N ALA A 213 10.10 7.02 -8.02
CA ALA A 213 10.81 6.04 -8.82
C ALA A 213 12.33 6.12 -8.63
N ALA A 214 12.89 7.33 -8.49
CA ALA A 214 14.30 7.54 -8.16
C ALA A 214 14.66 7.00 -6.76
N LEU A 215 13.79 7.15 -5.76
CA LEU A 215 14.02 6.55 -4.43
C LEU A 215 13.97 5.01 -4.48
N CYS A 216 12.96 4.45 -5.15
CA CYS A 216 12.85 3.00 -5.32
C CYS A 216 14.05 2.44 -6.07
N GLN A 217 14.52 3.10 -7.14
CA GLN A 217 15.72 2.69 -7.87
C GLN A 217 16.97 2.71 -6.99
N ARG A 218 17.10 3.70 -6.10
CA ARG A 218 18.25 3.84 -5.20
C ARG A 218 18.30 2.75 -4.13
N TRP A 219 17.16 2.44 -3.50
CA TRP A 219 17.13 1.61 -2.30
C TRP A 219 16.64 0.18 -2.54
N THR A 220 15.72 -0.01 -3.47
CA THR A 220 15.12 -1.31 -3.80
C THR A 220 15.03 -1.49 -5.32
N PRO A 221 16.16 -1.48 -6.07
CA PRO A 221 16.18 -1.51 -7.53
C PRO A 221 15.49 -2.73 -8.16
N GLN A 222 15.37 -3.83 -7.41
CA GLN A 222 14.71 -5.06 -7.79
C GLN A 222 13.17 -4.98 -7.77
N ALA A 223 12.60 -3.98 -7.09
CA ALA A 223 11.15 -3.82 -7.00
C ALA A 223 10.63 -3.02 -8.20
N LEU A 224 9.49 -3.44 -8.73
CA LEU A 224 8.74 -2.67 -9.71
C LEU A 224 8.22 -1.37 -9.08
N ARG A 225 7.94 -0.38 -9.92
CA ARG A 225 7.35 0.91 -9.55
C ARG A 225 6.04 1.02 -10.30
N VAL A 226 4.93 1.04 -9.58
CA VAL A 226 3.59 0.96 -10.17
C VAL A 226 2.71 2.13 -9.71
N GLY A 227 1.71 2.47 -10.50
CA GLY A 227 0.79 3.57 -10.28
C GLY A 227 -0.12 3.77 -11.50
N PRO A 228 -1.13 4.65 -11.45
CA PRO A 228 -1.49 5.54 -10.33
C PRO A 228 -2.47 4.95 -9.32
N ALA A 229 -2.75 3.64 -9.40
CA ALA A 229 -3.72 2.95 -8.55
C ALA A 229 -5.13 3.56 -8.62
N SER A 230 -5.51 4.07 -9.79
CA SER A 230 -6.82 4.66 -10.06
C SER A 230 -7.79 3.60 -10.59
N ALA A 231 -9.02 3.64 -10.09
CA ALA A 231 -10.19 2.98 -10.65
C ALA A 231 -11.00 3.96 -11.52
#